data_AF-A0A838FRJ5-F1
#
_entry.id   AF-A0A838FRJ5-F1
#
_cell.length_a   1.000
_cell.length_b   1.000
_cell.length_c   1.000
_cell.angle_alpha   90.00
_cell.angle_beta   90.00
_cell.angle_gamma   90.00
#
_symmetry.space_group_name_H-M   'P 1'
#
loop_
_entity.id
_entity.type
_entity.pdbx_description
1 polymer ?
#
loop_
_entity_poly.entity_id
_entity_poly.type
_entity_poly.pdbx_seq_one_letter_code
_entity_poly.pdbx_strand_id
1 'polypeptide(L)' 'MKITVDIPDKDMKDIMRFTGEKKKGPAIAKLVATSLMLQRRREMSDEVRSGKWTIDLPDWRVTRAQEKEQDRKLWER' A
#
# COMPACT_ATOMS: atom_id res chain seq x y z
N MET A 1 0.97 -21.72 9.77
CA MET A 1 2.16 -22.21 10.49
C MET A 1 2.11 -21.68 11.91
N LYS A 2 2.42 -22.49 12.93
CA LYS A 2 2.52 -22.04 14.34
C LYS A 2 3.99 -22.05 14.74
N ILE A 3 4.46 -20.96 15.33
CA ILE A 3 5.83 -20.81 15.82
C ILE A 3 5.78 -20.27 17.25
N THR A 4 6.77 -20.63 18.05
CA THR A 4 6.97 -20.09 19.40
C THR A 4 8.13 -19.12 19.32
N VAL A 5 7.95 -17.91 19.86
CA VAL A 5 8.95 -16.86 19.86
C VAL A 5 8.97 -16.20 21.23
N ASP A 6 10.17 -15.87 21.71
CA ASP A 6 10.34 -15.10 22.94
C ASP A 6 10.32 -13.62 22.60
N ILE A 7 9.39 -12.89 23.22
CA ILE A 7 9.22 -11.45 23.05
C ILE A 7 9.24 -10.82 24.46
N PRO A 8 10.08 -9.81 24.71
CA PRO A 8 10.07 -9.09 25.97
C PRO A 8 8.69 -8.51 26.29
N ASP A 9 8.28 -8.54 27.57
CA ASP A 9 6.96 -8.04 27.98
C ASP A 9 6.75 -6.56 27.66
N LYS A 10 7.83 -5.76 27.68
CA LYS A 10 7.80 -4.35 27.28
C LYS A 10 7.40 -4.23 25.81
N ASP A 11 8.05 -5.00 24.95
CA ASP A 11 7.78 -4.97 23.51
C ASP A 11 6.38 -5.50 23.21
N MET A 12 5.92 -6.55 23.90
CA MET A 12 4.55 -7.06 23.76
C MET A 12 3.50 -6.00 24.12
N LYS A 13 3.73 -5.18 25.15
CA LYS A 13 2.84 -4.05 25.50
C LYS A 13 2.81 -3.01 24.38
N ASP A 14 3.96 -2.67 23.81
CA ASP A 14 4.05 -1.73 22.71
C ASP A 14 3.37 -2.28 21.44
N ILE A 15 3.58 -3.56 21.12
CA ILE A 15 2.90 -4.25 20.00
C ILE A 15 1.38 -4.16 20.15
N MET A 16 0.84 -4.47 21.34
CA MET A 16 -0.60 -4.38 21.60
C MET A 16 -1.11 -2.94 21.52
N ARG A 17 -0.35 -1.97 22.03
CA ARG A 17 -0.67 -0.54 21.94
C ARG A 17 -0.72 -0.05 20.50
N PHE A 18 0.28 -0.39 19.68
CA PHE A 18 0.37 0.07 18.28
C PHE A 18 -0.64 -0.60 17.37
N THR A 19 -0.99 -1.86 17.64
CA THR A 19 -1.94 -2.61 16.82
C THR A 19 -3.38 -2.38 17.22
N GLY A 20 -3.63 -1.91 18.46
CA GLY A 20 -4.95 -1.78 19.06
C GLY A 20 -5.61 -3.11 19.42
N GLU A 21 -4.86 -4.22 19.32
CA GLU A 21 -5.38 -5.56 19.52
C GLU A 21 -5.33 -5.97 20.99
N LYS A 22 -6.38 -6.67 21.45
CA LYS A 22 -6.50 -7.12 22.85
C LYS A 22 -5.81 -8.46 23.11
N LYS A 23 -5.52 -9.25 22.08
CA LYS A 23 -4.92 -10.59 22.17
C LYS A 23 -3.51 -10.58 21.58
N LYS A 24 -2.57 -11.28 22.21
CA LYS A 24 -1.15 -11.34 21.79
C LYS A 24 -0.98 -11.82 20.34
N GLY A 25 -1.61 -12.93 19.98
CA GLY A 25 -1.52 -13.52 18.63
C GLY A 25 -1.95 -12.56 17.51
N PRO A 26 -3.18 -12.02 17.54
CA PRO A 26 -3.64 -11.02 16.59
C PRO A 26 -2.77 -9.76 16.52
N ALA A 27 -2.29 -9.28 17.68
CA ALA A 27 -1.39 -8.11 17.73
C ALA A 27 -0.09 -8.37 16.94
N ILE A 28 0.57 -9.49 17.20
CA ILE A 28 1.81 -9.87 16.52
C ILE A 28 1.54 -10.07 15.02
N ALA A 29 0.49 -10.83 14.67
CA ALA A 29 0.15 -11.10 13.27
C ALA A 29 -0.10 -9.81 12.48
N LYS A 30 -0.83 -8.85 13.07
CA LYS A 30 -1.12 -7.55 12.46
C LYS A 30 0.14 -6.72 12.29
N LEU A 31 1.02 -6.66 13.30
CA LEU A 31 2.26 -5.91 13.20
C LEU A 31 3.18 -6.47 12.10
N VAL A 32 3.33 -7.80 12.05
CA VAL A 32 4.14 -8.48 11.03
C VAL A 32 3.58 -8.22 9.63
N ALA A 33 2.27 -8.36 9.44
CA ALA A 33 1.63 -8.09 8.16
C ALA A 33 1.84 -6.63 7.71
N THR A 34 1.68 -5.67 8.61
CA THR A 34 1.92 -4.25 8.32
C THR A 34 3.38 -3.98 7.98
N SER A 35 4.32 -4.55 8.73
CA SER A 35 5.76 -4.39 8.46
C SER A 35 6.15 -4.94 7.08
N LEU A 36 5.66 -6.13 6.74
CA LEU A 36 5.91 -6.77 5.46
C LEU A 36 5.29 -5.98 4.29
N MET A 37 4.08 -5.44 4.48
CA MET A 37 3.44 -4.55 3.51
C MET A 37 4.30 -3.30 3.25
N LEU A 38 4.84 -2.69 4.30
CA LEU A 38 5.68 -1.50 4.18
C LEU A 38 7.00 -1.80 3.46
N GLN A 39 7.61 -2.96 3.69
CA GLN A 39 8.81 -3.39 2.96
C GLN A 39 8.52 -3.59 1.47
N ARG A 40 7.47 -4.36 1.13
CA ARG A 40 7.05 -4.55 -0.27
C ARG A 40 6.72 -3.24 -0.97
N ARG A 41 6.11 -2.30 -0.25
CA ARG A 41 5.84 -0.95 -0.78
C ARG A 41 7.11 -0.19 -1.11
N ARG A 42 8.17 -0.31 -0.30
CA ARG A 42 9.47 0.32 -0.59
C ARG A 42 10.09 -0.29 -1.85
N GLU A 43 10.08 -1.62 -1.97
CA GLU A 43 10.58 -2.32 -3.16
C GLU A 43 9.89 -1.82 -4.43
N MET A 44 8.55 -1.76 -4.44
CA MET A 44 7.80 -1.20 -5.58
C MET A 44 8.16 0.27 -5.85
N SER A 45 8.32 1.07 -4.80
CA SER A 45 8.69 2.48 -4.95
C SER A 45 10.08 2.65 -5.57
N ASP A 46 11.02 1.78 -5.22
CA ASP A 46 12.36 1.75 -5.81
C ASP A 46 12.33 1.28 -7.27
N GLU A 47 11.47 0.33 -7.62
CA GLU A 47 11.26 -0.08 -9.03
C GLU A 47 10.74 1.07 -9.89
N VAL A 48 9.74 1.80 -9.40
CA VAL A 48 9.22 3.01 -10.06
C VAL A 48 10.32 4.07 -10.18
N ARG A 49 11.04 4.36 -9.08
CA ARG A 49 12.13 5.34 -9.07
C ARG A 49 13.27 4.99 -10.02
N SER A 50 13.58 3.69 -10.15
CA SER A 50 14.63 3.20 -11.05
C SER A 50 14.22 3.21 -12.53
N GLY A 51 12.95 3.51 -12.83
CA GLY A 51 12.42 3.44 -14.20
C GLY A 51 12.20 2.01 -14.70
N LYS A 52 12.36 0.98 -13.86
CA LYS A 52 11.95 -0.40 -14.20
C LYS A 52 10.45 -0.50 -14.36
N TRP A 53 9.71 0.29 -13.57
CA TRP A 53 8.26 0.38 -13.68
C TRP A 53 7.86 1.79 -14.11
N THR A 54 7.52 1.91 -15.39
CA THR A 54 7.09 3.16 -16.03
C THR A 54 5.70 2.98 -16.60
N ILE A 55 4.85 3.99 -16.42
CA ILE A 55 3.62 4.13 -17.20
C ILE A 55 3.91 5.12 -18.32
N ASP A 56 3.63 4.70 -19.55
CA ASP A 56 3.61 5.63 -20.68
C ASP A 56 2.31 6.42 -20.60
N LEU A 57 2.41 7.67 -20.13
CA LEU A 57 1.28 8.57 -20.06
C LEU A 57 1.22 9.37 -21.36
N PRO A 58 0.10 9.32 -22.10
CA PRO A 58 -0.06 10.18 -23.27
C PRO A 58 0.03 11.64 -22.87
N ASP A 59 0.51 12.49 -23.78
CA ASP A 59 0.59 13.94 -23.57
C ASP A 59 -0.75 14.47 -23.03
N TRP A 60 -0.68 15.26 -21.96
CA TRP A 60 -1.83 15.84 -21.28
C TRP A 60 -2.78 16.59 -22.22
N ARG A 61 -2.28 17.12 -23.34
CA ARG A 61 -3.07 17.79 -24.38
C ARG A 61 -3.98 16.82 -25.12
N VAL A 62 -3.49 15.61 -25.39
CA VAL A 62 -4.23 14.54 -26.08
C VAL A 62 -5.34 14.03 -25.17
N THR A 63 -5.04 13.76 -23.90
CA THR A 63 -6.03 13.33 -22.91
C THR A 63 -7.12 14.37 -22.69
N ARG A 64 -6.76 15.66 -22.57
CA ARG A 64 -7.75 16.76 -22.45
C ARG A 64 -8.65 16.93 -23.67
N ALA A 65 -8.12 16.71 -24.87
CA ALA A 65 -8.93 16.78 -26.09
C ALA A 65 -9.95 15.64 -26.13
N GLN A 66 -9.53 14.43 -25.76
CA GLN A 66 -10.40 13.25 -25.69
C GLN A 66 -11.50 13.42 -24.63
N GLU A 67 -11.17 13.93 -23.45
CA GLU A 67 -12.15 14.20 -22.39
C GLU A 67 -13.24 15.18 -22.85
N LYS A 68 -12.85 16.29 -23.50
CA LYS A 68 -13.81 17.27 -24.03
C LYS A 68 -14.71 16.67 -25.11
N GLU A 69 -14.16 15.81 -25.96
CA GLU A 69 -14.94 15.15 -27.01
C GLU A 69 -15.90 14.10 -26.45
N GLN A 70 -15.52 13.38 -25.38
CA GLN A 70 -16.43 12.48 -24.69
C GLN A 70 -17.54 13.23 -23.98
N ASP A 71 -17.23 14.34 -23.31
CA ASP A 71 -18.23 15.18 -22.64
C ASP A 71 -19.24 15.72 -23.67
N ARG A 72 -18.76 16.24 -24.81
CA ARG A 72 -19.63 16.68 -25.92
C ARG A 72 -20.60 15.58 -26.38
N LYS A 73 -20.12 14.35 -26.56
CA LYS A 73 -20.95 13.20 -26.98
C LYS A 73 -21.97 12.77 -25.93
N LEU A 74 -21.71 13.03 -24.64
CA LEU A 74 -22.63 12.75 -23.55
C LEU A 74 -23.81 13.72 -23.52
N TRP A 75 -23.58 14.99 -23.87
CA TRP A 75 -24.61 16.04 -23.92
C TRP A 75 -25.45 16.01 -25.21
N GLU A 76 -24.98 15.35 -26.26
CA GLU A 76 -25.68 15.18 -27.55
C GLU A 76 -26.64 13.97 -27.58
N ARG A 77 -26.80 13.26 -26.45
CA ARG A 77 -27.57 12.02 -26.32
C ARG A 77 -28.84 12.22 -25.50
#